data_AF-A0A167KIU4-F1
#
_entry.id   AF-A0A167KIU4-F1
#
_cell.length_a   1.000
_cell.length_b   1.000
_cell.length_c   1.000
_cell.angle_alpha   90.00
_cell.angle_beta   90.00
_cell.angle_gamma   90.00
#
_symmetry.space_group_name_H-M   'P 1'
#
loop_
_entity.id
_entity.type
_entity.pdbx_description
1 polymer ?
#
loop_
_entity_poly.entity_id
_entity_poly.type
_entity_poly.pdbx_seq_one_letter_code
_entity_poly.pdbx_strand_id
1 'polypeptide(L)'
;MKPFTKLMLIFIALSFVVYSMKAPIYESMIYIACLAFAFFKTIHLPKMSVFLLYILMFVLVELIGTILLDSFVYGQYTGFTENTWYFTFGLIIDLFICLYCRKSAIYFLREEPSLFDMANSLFYVFMLFLFVDLYALVENFVRNLERLGFPEEQVRHLWDITHMYYNIKIYKSILIGLAATCLFASVYAHRSEAKDSVEKE
;
A
#
# COMPACT_ATOMS: atom_id res chain seq x y z
N MET A 1 5.23 10.69 28.52
CA MET A 1 5.06 10.29 27.10
C MET A 1 4.97 11.54 26.24
N LYS A 2 5.77 11.63 25.18
CA LYS A 2 5.68 12.75 24.22
C LYS A 2 4.26 12.75 23.60
N PRO A 3 3.68 13.92 23.28
CA PRO A 3 2.32 14.02 22.70
C PRO A 3 2.17 13.16 21.44
N PHE A 4 3.26 13.00 20.71
CA PHE A 4 3.36 12.15 19.53
C PHE A 4 3.15 10.65 19.81
N THR A 5 3.65 10.13 20.93
CA THR A 5 3.45 8.72 21.34
C THR A 5 2.00 8.43 21.71
N LYS A 6 1.27 9.45 22.19
CA LYS A 6 -0.17 9.34 22.46
C LYS A 6 -0.96 9.23 21.15
N LEU A 7 -0.62 10.05 20.15
CA LEU A 7 -1.25 10.00 18.82
C LEU A 7 -1.11 8.60 18.20
N MET A 8 0.08 8.01 18.30
CA MET A 8 0.37 6.69 17.74
C MET A 8 -0.40 5.54 18.43
N LEU A 9 -0.52 5.57 19.75
CA LEU A 9 -1.36 4.62 20.49
C LEU A 9 -2.84 4.79 20.17
N ILE A 10 -3.30 6.03 19.95
CA ILE A 10 -4.66 6.31 19.50
C ILE A 10 -4.88 5.69 18.11
N PHE A 11 -3.92 5.81 17.19
CA PHE A 11 -4.02 5.19 15.86
C PHE A 11 -4.02 3.67 15.91
N ILE A 12 -3.13 3.05 16.69
CA ILE A 12 -3.14 1.58 16.89
C ILE A 12 -4.48 1.12 17.48
N ALA A 13 -4.99 1.84 18.48
CA ALA A 13 -6.28 1.53 19.10
C ALA A 13 -7.44 1.72 18.12
N LEU A 14 -7.43 2.78 17.30
CA LEU A 14 -8.44 3.02 16.27
C LEU A 14 -8.43 1.89 15.22
N SER A 15 -7.25 1.50 14.74
CA SER A 15 -7.08 0.40 13.80
C SER A 15 -7.56 -0.93 14.38
N PHE A 16 -7.36 -1.17 15.68
CA PHE A 16 -7.86 -2.35 16.39
C PHE A 16 -9.38 -2.33 16.65
N VAL A 17 -9.97 -1.15 16.88
CA VAL A 17 -11.43 -1.02 17.01
C VAL A 17 -12.11 -1.27 15.66
N VAL A 18 -11.54 -0.71 14.58
CA VAL A 18 -12.00 -0.93 13.20
C VAL A 18 -11.85 -2.41 12.80
N TYR A 19 -10.77 -3.08 13.22
CA TYR A 19 -10.51 -4.53 13.04
C TYR A 19 -11.59 -5.44 13.62
N SER A 20 -12.20 -5.04 14.74
CA SER A 20 -13.11 -5.91 15.49
C SER A 20 -14.44 -6.17 14.76
N MET A 21 -14.70 -5.50 13.63
CA MET A 21 -16.03 -5.39 13.05
C MET A 21 -16.37 -6.29 11.85
N LYS A 22 -15.44 -6.99 11.18
CA LYS A 22 -15.63 -8.15 10.25
C LYS A 22 -14.47 -8.26 9.21
N ALA A 23 -13.98 -9.48 8.97
CA ALA A 23 -13.20 -9.95 7.78
C ALA A 23 -11.66 -9.66 7.71
N PRO A 24 -10.90 -10.38 6.85
CA PRO A 24 -9.46 -10.65 7.02
C PRO A 24 -8.58 -9.52 6.48
N ILE A 25 -8.18 -8.60 7.36
CA ILE A 25 -7.31 -7.43 7.09
C ILE A 25 -5.91 -7.63 7.73
N TYR A 26 -5.58 -8.87 8.10
CA TYR A 26 -4.38 -9.16 8.90
C TYR A 26 -3.08 -8.72 8.19
N GLU A 27 -3.02 -8.78 6.86
CA GLU A 27 -1.84 -8.40 6.09
C GLU A 27 -1.60 -6.88 6.10
N SER A 28 -2.64 -6.08 5.86
CA SER A 28 -2.56 -4.62 5.97
C SER A 28 -2.25 -4.17 7.40
N MET A 29 -2.74 -4.91 8.40
CA MET A 29 -2.44 -4.63 9.82
C MET A 29 -1.01 -5.00 10.20
N ILE A 30 -0.50 -6.12 9.71
CA ILE A 30 0.91 -6.49 9.87
C ILE A 30 1.79 -5.42 9.21
N TYR A 31 1.42 -4.95 8.01
CA TYR A 31 2.15 -3.89 7.33
C TYR A 31 2.13 -2.57 8.10
N ILE A 32 0.97 -2.15 8.60
CA ILE A 32 0.83 -0.97 9.49
C ILE A 32 1.69 -1.14 10.75
N ALA A 33 1.69 -2.32 11.36
CA ALA A 33 2.51 -2.62 12.53
C ALA A 33 4.01 -2.59 12.20
N CYS A 34 4.43 -3.11 11.04
CA CYS A 34 5.80 -3.03 10.55
C CYS A 34 6.22 -1.58 10.29
N LEU A 35 5.37 -0.76 9.67
CA LEU A 35 5.58 0.67 9.47
C LEU A 35 5.71 1.42 10.79
N ALA A 36 4.81 1.17 11.73
CA ALA A 36 4.85 1.77 13.06
C ALA A 36 6.10 1.37 13.83
N PHE A 37 6.52 0.10 13.75
CA PHE A 37 7.75 -0.39 14.34
C PHE A 37 8.98 0.24 13.70
N ALA A 38 9.05 0.29 12.37
CA ALA A 38 10.13 0.93 11.64
C ALA A 38 10.24 2.40 12.04
N PHE A 39 9.11 3.11 12.07
CA PHE A 39 9.04 4.50 12.51
C PHE A 39 9.55 4.67 13.96
N PHE A 40 9.11 3.81 14.89
CA PHE A 40 9.55 3.87 16.28
C PHE A 40 11.06 3.66 16.40
N LYS A 41 11.62 2.72 15.63
CA LYS A 41 13.05 2.45 15.61
C LYS A 41 13.86 3.58 14.99
N THR A 42 13.32 4.27 14.00
CA THR A 42 14.00 5.37 13.31
C THR A 42 13.64 6.75 13.85
N ILE A 43 12.99 6.87 15.02
CA ILE A 43 12.52 8.16 15.57
C ILE A 43 13.63 9.20 15.80
N HIS A 44 14.88 8.74 15.90
CA HIS A 44 16.06 9.59 16.04
C HIS A 44 16.59 10.11 14.69
N LEU A 45 16.06 9.58 13.57
CA LEU A 45 16.36 9.97 12.20
C LEU A 45 15.15 10.76 11.63
N PRO A 46 15.12 12.10 11.78
CA PRO A 46 13.93 12.89 11.51
C PRO A 46 13.44 12.76 10.06
N LYS A 47 14.35 12.70 9.07
CA LYS A 47 13.98 12.57 7.65
C LYS A 47 13.32 11.22 7.35
N MET A 48 13.88 10.15 7.92
CA MET A 48 13.37 8.79 7.78
C MET A 48 12.02 8.61 8.49
N SER A 49 11.86 9.18 9.68
CA SER A 49 10.57 9.21 10.38
C SER A 49 9.50 9.94 9.59
N VAL A 50 9.81 11.10 8.98
CA VAL A 50 8.85 11.81 8.13
C VAL A 50 8.45 10.94 6.93
N PHE A 51 9.42 10.31 6.26
CA PHE A 51 9.16 9.40 5.16
C PHE A 51 8.19 8.27 5.53
N LEU A 52 8.47 7.56 6.62
CA LEU A 52 7.61 6.48 7.11
C LEU A 52 6.25 6.96 7.60
N LEU A 53 6.17 8.15 8.19
CA LEU A 53 4.90 8.73 8.65
C LEU A 53 3.96 8.98 7.47
N TYR A 54 4.46 9.52 6.36
CA TYR A 54 3.63 9.74 5.17
C TYR A 54 3.14 8.42 4.56
N ILE A 55 4.00 7.39 4.48
CA ILE A 55 3.57 6.06 4.02
C ILE A 55 2.47 5.51 4.93
N LEU A 56 2.63 5.60 6.26
CA LEU A 56 1.60 5.18 7.20
C LEU A 56 0.28 5.94 6.98
N MET A 57 0.34 7.25 6.73
CA MET A 57 -0.87 8.04 6.43
C MET A 57 -1.56 7.58 5.14
N PHE A 58 -0.82 7.28 4.07
CA PHE A 58 -1.42 6.77 2.83
C PHE A 58 -2.11 5.42 3.02
N VAL A 59 -1.49 4.50 3.76
CA VAL A 59 -2.10 3.18 4.06
C VAL A 59 -3.36 3.34 4.90
N LEU A 60 -3.38 4.29 5.85
CA LEU A 60 -4.59 4.59 6.61
C LEU A 60 -5.70 5.18 5.73
N VAL A 61 -5.36 6.04 4.77
CA VAL A 61 -6.31 6.57 3.78
C VAL A 61 -6.86 5.43 2.92
N GLU A 62 -6.03 4.49 2.49
CA GLU A 62 -6.47 3.30 1.75
C GLU A 62 -7.47 2.47 2.56
N LEU A 63 -7.16 2.20 3.84
CA LEU A 63 -8.03 1.44 4.73
C LEU A 63 -9.38 2.14 4.94
N ILE A 64 -9.35 3.44 5.25
CA ILE A 64 -10.57 4.24 5.44
C ILE A 64 -11.39 4.26 4.15
N GLY A 65 -10.75 4.49 3.01
CA GLY A 65 -11.43 4.51 1.72
C GLY A 65 -12.07 3.16 1.38
N THR A 66 -11.40 2.05 1.68
CA THR A 66 -11.96 0.70 1.52
C THR A 66 -13.21 0.51 2.37
N ILE A 67 -13.19 0.93 3.65
CA ILE A 67 -14.35 0.87 4.55
C ILE A 67 -15.51 1.74 4.03
N LEU A 68 -15.21 2.92 3.48
CA LEU A 68 -16.21 3.78 2.87
C LEU A 68 -16.82 3.14 1.63
N LEU A 69 -16.01 2.54 0.75
CA LEU A 69 -16.51 1.81 -0.42
C LEU A 69 -17.37 0.61 -0.02
N ASP A 70 -16.97 -0.16 1.00
CA ASP A 70 -17.77 -1.26 1.54
C ASP A 70 -19.13 -0.78 2.08
N SER A 71 -19.16 0.43 2.66
CA SER A 71 -20.37 0.98 3.27
C SER A 71 -21.33 1.63 2.26
N PHE A 72 -20.79 2.27 1.21
CA PHE A 72 -21.56 3.11 0.29
C PHE A 72 -21.67 2.58 -1.13
N VAL A 73 -20.76 1.72 -1.57
CA VAL A 73 -20.71 1.22 -2.95
C VAL A 73 -21.11 -0.24 -3.01
N TYR A 74 -20.62 -1.07 -2.09
CA TYR A 74 -20.89 -2.51 -2.11
C TYR A 74 -22.39 -2.83 -1.89
N GLY A 75 -22.95 -3.64 -2.80
CA GLY A 75 -24.35 -4.03 -2.82
C GLY A 75 -25.31 -2.96 -3.35
N GLN A 76 -24.81 -1.76 -3.68
CA GLN A 76 -25.63 -0.66 -4.21
C GLN A 76 -25.61 -0.59 -5.73
N TYR A 77 -24.57 -1.13 -6.38
CA TYR A 77 -24.38 -1.04 -7.82
C TYR A 77 -24.18 -2.41 -8.44
N THR A 78 -24.04 -2.43 -9.76
CA THR A 78 -23.66 -3.66 -10.45
C THR A 78 -22.19 -3.99 -10.20
N GLY A 79 -21.83 -5.28 -10.23
CA GLY A 79 -20.44 -5.71 -9.98
C GLY A 79 -19.39 -5.01 -10.87
N PHE A 80 -19.73 -4.62 -12.11
CA PHE A 80 -18.87 -3.80 -12.96
C PHE A 80 -18.54 -2.44 -12.33
N THR A 81 -19.56 -1.72 -11.88
CA THR A 81 -19.44 -0.37 -11.31
C THR A 81 -18.72 -0.44 -9.97
N GLU A 82 -19.08 -1.41 -9.12
CA GLU A 82 -18.42 -1.63 -7.83
C GLU A 82 -16.92 -1.87 -8.03
N ASN A 83 -16.56 -2.87 -8.84
CA ASN A 83 -15.16 -3.19 -9.14
C ASN A 83 -14.41 -1.99 -9.73
N THR A 84 -15.06 -1.19 -10.58
CA THR A 84 -14.46 0.02 -11.15
C THR A 84 -14.08 1.01 -10.05
N TRP A 85 -14.96 1.23 -9.06
CA TRP A 85 -14.67 2.09 -7.92
C TRP A 85 -13.52 1.54 -7.06
N TYR A 86 -13.54 0.25 -6.71
CA TYR A 86 -12.47 -0.35 -5.89
C TYR A 86 -11.10 -0.30 -6.58
N PHE A 87 -11.02 -0.76 -7.83
CA PHE A 87 -9.75 -0.81 -8.56
C PHE A 87 -9.22 0.58 -8.90
N THR A 88 -10.11 1.53 -9.22
CA THR A 88 -9.69 2.92 -9.47
C THR A 88 -9.21 3.60 -8.19
N PHE A 89 -9.90 3.39 -7.07
CA PHE A 89 -9.49 3.95 -5.79
C PHE A 89 -8.12 3.41 -5.36
N GLY A 90 -7.93 2.08 -5.42
CA GLY A 90 -6.62 1.44 -5.15
C GLY A 90 -5.52 2.01 -6.04
N LEU A 91 -5.76 2.04 -7.36
CA LEU A 91 -4.80 2.56 -8.34
C LEU A 91 -4.37 4.00 -8.04
N ILE A 92 -5.31 4.88 -7.66
CA ILE A 92 -5.02 6.28 -7.32
C ILE A 92 -4.15 6.37 -6.07
N ILE A 93 -4.47 5.60 -5.03
CA ILE A 93 -3.69 5.60 -3.79
C ILE A 93 -2.29 5.05 -4.03
N ASP A 94 -2.16 3.90 -4.71
CA ASP A 94 -0.88 3.30 -5.04
C ASP A 94 -0.03 4.22 -5.94
N LEU A 95 -0.67 5.03 -6.79
CA LEU A 95 0.02 6.04 -7.59
C LEU A 95 0.62 7.13 -6.72
N PHE A 96 -0.14 7.66 -5.76
CA PHE A 96 0.37 8.67 -4.83
C PHE A 96 1.53 8.14 -3.99
N ILE A 97 1.42 6.91 -3.48
CA ILE A 97 2.50 6.29 -2.72
C ILE A 97 3.73 6.08 -3.61
N CYS A 98 3.55 5.55 -4.81
CA CYS A 98 4.62 5.33 -5.78
C CYS A 98 5.37 6.63 -6.12
N LEU A 99 4.65 7.71 -6.44
CA LEU A 99 5.23 9.02 -6.71
C LEU A 99 5.97 9.58 -5.48
N TYR A 100 5.42 9.36 -4.29
CA TYR A 100 6.06 9.78 -3.04
C TYR A 100 7.36 9.02 -2.77
N CYS A 101 7.37 7.70 -2.96
CA CYS A 101 8.57 6.87 -2.86
C CYS A 101 9.62 7.28 -3.89
N ARG A 102 9.21 7.56 -5.14
CA ARG A 102 10.13 8.03 -6.19
C ARG A 102 10.77 9.37 -5.82
N LYS A 103 9.96 10.33 -5.38
CA LYS A 103 10.44 11.66 -4.96
C LYS A 103 11.40 11.55 -3.77
N SER A 104 11.05 10.72 -2.79
CA SER A 104 11.88 10.45 -1.62
C SER A 104 13.19 9.77 -1.98
N ALA A 105 13.19 8.82 -2.92
CA ALA A 105 14.42 8.19 -3.41
C ALA A 105 15.35 9.22 -4.07
N ILE A 106 14.83 10.06 -4.97
CA ILE A 106 15.64 11.13 -5.60
C ILE A 106 16.21 12.10 -4.54
N TYR A 107 15.44 12.40 -3.51
CA TYR A 107 15.87 13.24 -2.40
C TYR A 107 16.99 12.57 -1.58
N PHE A 108 16.81 11.31 -1.17
CA PHE A 108 17.81 10.58 -0.39
C PHE A 108 19.09 10.30 -1.17
N LEU A 109 19.00 10.07 -2.48
CA LEU A 109 20.19 9.93 -3.33
C LEU A 109 21.13 11.14 -3.23
N ARG A 110 20.58 12.34 -2.99
CA ARG A 110 21.36 13.58 -2.88
C ARG A 110 21.79 13.88 -1.45
N GLU A 111 20.90 13.70 -0.50
CA GLU A 111 21.07 14.19 0.87
C GLU A 111 21.56 13.12 1.84
N GLU A 112 21.06 11.90 1.73
CA GLU A 112 21.36 10.78 2.65
C GLU A 112 21.36 9.46 1.87
N PRO A 113 22.44 9.15 1.11
CA PRO A 113 22.47 8.02 0.19
C PRO A 113 22.21 6.66 0.85
N SER A 114 22.49 6.53 2.15
CA SER A 114 22.19 5.31 2.91
C SER A 114 20.69 4.99 3.00
N LEU A 115 19.80 5.99 2.82
CA LEU A 115 18.35 5.81 2.78
C LEU A 115 17.80 5.62 1.35
N PHE A 116 18.64 5.78 0.33
CA PHE A 116 18.22 5.71 -1.07
C PHE A 116 17.65 4.33 -1.41
N ASP A 117 18.40 3.27 -1.09
CA ASP A 117 18.04 1.89 -1.45
C ASP A 117 16.68 1.50 -0.88
N MET A 118 16.37 1.97 0.32
CA MET A 118 15.06 1.77 0.94
C MET A 118 13.94 2.41 0.13
N ALA A 119 14.00 3.72 -0.10
CA ALA A 119 12.95 4.46 -0.79
C ALA A 119 12.81 4.00 -2.25
N ASN A 120 13.92 3.64 -2.88
CA ASN A 120 13.94 3.11 -4.24
C ASN A 120 13.34 1.70 -4.32
N SER A 121 13.65 0.82 -3.36
CA SER A 121 13.04 -0.51 -3.27
C SER A 121 11.53 -0.43 -3.08
N LEU A 122 11.06 0.44 -2.16
CA LEU A 122 9.63 0.67 -1.96
C LEU A 122 8.97 1.24 -3.22
N PHE A 123 9.63 2.16 -3.93
CA PHE A 123 9.14 2.65 -5.23
C PHE A 123 8.87 1.51 -6.22
N TYR A 124 9.81 0.56 -6.36
CA TYR A 124 9.60 -0.59 -7.24
C TYR A 124 8.45 -1.50 -6.78
N VAL A 125 8.31 -1.72 -5.48
CA VAL A 125 7.18 -2.51 -4.95
C VAL A 125 5.85 -1.81 -5.24
N PHE A 126 5.74 -0.50 -5.02
CA PHE A 126 4.51 0.26 -5.33
C PHE A 126 4.25 0.40 -6.83
N MET A 127 5.28 0.36 -7.69
CA MET A 127 5.09 0.19 -9.13
C MET A 127 4.42 -1.14 -9.48
N LEU A 128 4.72 -2.23 -8.77
CA LEU A 128 4.05 -3.51 -8.98
C LEU A 128 2.58 -3.48 -8.52
N PHE A 129 2.28 -2.77 -7.42
CA PHE A 129 0.90 -2.53 -6.99
C PHE A 129 0.09 -1.83 -8.08
N LEU A 130 0.66 -0.79 -8.72
CA LEU A 130 0.03 -0.12 -9.85
C LEU A 130 -0.29 -1.06 -11.02
N PHE A 131 0.63 -1.97 -11.35
CA PHE A 131 0.37 -2.94 -12.43
C PHE A 131 -0.73 -3.93 -12.06
N VAL A 132 -0.78 -4.38 -10.81
CA VAL A 132 -1.84 -5.25 -10.29
C VAL A 132 -3.21 -4.57 -10.41
N ASP A 133 -3.32 -3.33 -9.97
CA ASP A 133 -4.59 -2.59 -10.02
C ASP A 133 -4.99 -2.20 -11.44
N LEU A 134 -4.02 -1.80 -12.28
CA LEU A 134 -4.27 -1.50 -13.68
C LEU A 134 -4.75 -2.75 -14.43
N TYR A 135 -4.13 -3.91 -14.20
CA TYR A 135 -4.57 -5.16 -14.79
C TYR A 135 -6.00 -5.46 -14.34
N ALA A 136 -6.28 -5.43 -13.04
CA ALA A 136 -7.62 -5.73 -12.50
C ALA A 136 -8.69 -4.80 -13.11
N LEU A 137 -8.37 -3.51 -13.25
CA LEU A 137 -9.24 -2.54 -13.88
C LEU A 137 -9.49 -2.84 -15.37
N VAL A 138 -8.42 -3.13 -16.13
CA VAL A 138 -8.52 -3.51 -17.55
C VAL A 138 -9.32 -4.80 -17.71
N GLU A 139 -9.07 -5.82 -16.90
CA GLU A 139 -9.84 -7.07 -16.90
C GLU A 139 -11.32 -6.79 -16.64
N ASN A 140 -11.64 -5.92 -15.67
CA ASN A 140 -13.03 -5.53 -15.39
C ASN A 140 -13.71 -4.85 -16.59
N PHE A 141 -13.02 -3.98 -17.33
CA PHE A 141 -13.56 -3.37 -18.55
C PHE A 141 -13.71 -4.39 -19.70
N VAL A 142 -12.70 -5.23 -19.92
CA VAL A 142 -12.71 -6.25 -20.98
C VAL A 142 -13.87 -7.24 -20.80
N ARG A 143 -14.12 -7.67 -19.56
CA ARG A 143 -15.25 -8.55 -19.23
C ARG A 143 -16.61 -7.89 -19.40
N ASN A 144 -16.68 -6.56 -19.38
CA ASN A 144 -17.93 -5.80 -19.39
C ASN A 144 -18.05 -4.88 -20.62
N LEU A 145 -17.37 -5.20 -21.73
CA LEU A 145 -17.45 -4.41 -22.97
C LEU A 145 -18.88 -4.25 -23.49
N GLU A 146 -19.75 -5.24 -23.26
CA GLU A 146 -21.18 -5.13 -23.57
C GLU A 146 -21.83 -3.87 -22.96
N ARG A 147 -21.41 -3.51 -21.74
CA ARG A 147 -21.92 -2.36 -20.98
C ARG A 147 -21.36 -1.04 -21.49
N LEU A 148 -20.30 -1.11 -22.30
CA LEU A 148 -19.71 0.02 -23.00
C LEU A 148 -20.28 0.18 -24.42
N GLY A 149 -21.29 -0.62 -24.79
CA GLY A 149 -22.00 -0.51 -26.06
C GLY A 149 -21.54 -1.47 -27.16
N PHE A 150 -20.68 -2.44 -26.84
CA PHE A 150 -20.29 -3.48 -27.81
C PHE A 150 -21.37 -4.56 -27.93
N PRO A 151 -21.65 -5.10 -29.13
CA PRO A 151 -22.60 -6.19 -29.30
C PRO A 151 -22.17 -7.46 -28.55
N GLU A 152 -23.08 -8.05 -27.77
CA GLU A 152 -22.82 -9.23 -26.92
C GLU A 152 -22.18 -10.38 -27.70
N GLU A 153 -22.70 -10.67 -28.89
CA GLU A 153 -22.22 -11.76 -29.77
C GLU A 153 -20.72 -11.66 -30.09
N GLN A 154 -20.16 -10.44 -30.09
CA GLN A 154 -18.74 -10.20 -30.38
C GLN A 154 -17.86 -10.32 -29.13
N VAL A 155 -18.38 -10.02 -27.94
CA VAL A 155 -17.58 -9.85 -26.72
C VAL A 155 -17.82 -10.92 -25.66
N ARG A 156 -18.82 -11.79 -25.83
CA ARG A 156 -19.18 -12.82 -24.84
C ARG A 156 -18.02 -13.75 -24.46
N HIS A 157 -17.13 -14.05 -25.41
CA HIS A 157 -15.93 -14.86 -25.15
C HIS A 157 -14.93 -14.22 -24.18
N LEU A 158 -15.03 -12.90 -23.95
CA LEU A 158 -14.14 -12.16 -23.04
C LEU A 158 -14.61 -12.21 -21.58
N TRP A 159 -15.82 -12.67 -21.30
CA TRP A 159 -16.37 -12.74 -19.94
C TRP A 159 -15.62 -13.75 -19.05
N ASP A 160 -15.03 -14.76 -19.69
CA ASP A 160 -14.29 -15.85 -19.06
C ASP A 160 -12.90 -15.43 -18.57
N ILE A 161 -12.41 -14.26 -18.99
CA ILE A 161 -11.14 -13.68 -18.51
C ILE A 161 -11.33 -13.26 -17.04
N THR A 162 -10.90 -14.10 -16.11
CA THR A 162 -11.18 -13.93 -14.66
C THR A 162 -9.93 -14.02 -13.78
N HIS A 163 -8.75 -13.92 -14.39
CA HIS A 163 -7.48 -14.18 -13.71
C HIS A 163 -7.27 -13.24 -12.51
N MET A 164 -7.35 -11.93 -12.70
CA MET A 164 -7.17 -10.97 -11.61
C MET A 164 -8.35 -10.95 -10.66
N TYR A 165 -9.57 -11.18 -11.15
CA TYR A 165 -10.74 -11.27 -10.28
C TYR A 165 -10.56 -12.29 -9.14
N TYR A 166 -9.94 -13.44 -9.43
CA TYR A 166 -9.67 -14.47 -8.41
C TYR A 166 -8.34 -14.28 -7.66
N ASN A 167 -7.32 -13.71 -8.30
CA ASN A 167 -5.96 -13.70 -7.76
C ASN A 167 -5.52 -12.35 -7.19
N ILE A 168 -6.29 -11.26 -7.33
CA ILE A 168 -5.89 -9.91 -6.89
C ILE A 168 -5.48 -9.87 -5.42
N LYS A 169 -6.22 -10.56 -4.55
CA LYS A 169 -5.90 -10.63 -3.11
C LYS A 169 -4.52 -11.22 -2.92
N ILE A 170 -4.23 -12.37 -3.53
CA ILE A 170 -2.94 -13.06 -3.44
C ILE A 170 -1.80 -12.17 -3.93
N TYR A 171 -1.96 -11.51 -5.08
CA TYR A 171 -0.93 -10.61 -5.60
C TYR A 171 -0.67 -9.44 -4.65
N LYS A 172 -1.71 -8.77 -4.15
CA LYS A 172 -1.55 -7.69 -3.17
C LYS A 172 -0.90 -8.20 -1.87
N SER A 173 -1.27 -9.39 -1.37
CA SER A 173 -0.64 -10.02 -0.20
C SER A 173 0.87 -10.19 -0.36
N ILE A 174 1.31 -10.70 -1.51
CA ILE A 174 2.74 -10.88 -1.82
C ILE A 174 3.45 -9.53 -1.84
N LEU A 175 2.86 -8.53 -2.49
CA LEU A 175 3.45 -7.19 -2.58
C LEU A 175 3.53 -6.48 -1.21
N ILE A 176 2.52 -6.65 -0.35
CA ILE A 176 2.57 -6.20 1.04
C ILE A 176 3.74 -6.87 1.78
N GLY A 177 3.93 -8.18 1.60
CA GLY A 177 5.06 -8.92 2.17
C GLY A 177 6.42 -8.40 1.69
N LEU A 178 6.54 -8.07 0.40
CA LEU A 178 7.75 -7.46 -0.16
C LEU A 178 7.99 -6.06 0.44
N ALA A 179 6.95 -5.22 0.51
CA ALA A 179 7.05 -3.89 1.12
C ALA A 179 7.51 -3.98 2.59
N ALA A 180 6.92 -4.88 3.38
CA ALA A 180 7.31 -5.14 4.76
C ALA A 180 8.77 -5.60 4.88
N THR A 181 9.21 -6.46 3.95
CA THR A 181 10.59 -6.95 3.89
C THR A 181 11.57 -5.81 3.59
N CYS A 182 11.26 -4.94 2.63
CA CYS A 182 12.06 -3.75 2.32
C CYS A 182 12.18 -2.82 3.55
N LEU A 183 11.07 -2.58 4.25
CA LEU A 183 11.07 -1.80 5.49
C LEU A 183 11.98 -2.43 6.56
N PHE A 184 11.83 -3.73 6.79
CA PHE A 184 12.59 -4.44 7.83
C PHE A 184 14.09 -4.51 7.52
N ALA A 185 14.45 -4.85 6.28
CA ALA A 185 15.83 -4.90 5.82
C ALA A 185 16.53 -3.55 5.97
N SER A 186 15.83 -2.45 5.64
CA SER A 186 16.38 -1.10 5.73
C SER A 186 16.61 -0.64 7.17
N VAL A 187 15.67 -0.96 8.08
CA VAL A 187 15.84 -0.70 9.53
C VAL A 187 17.02 -1.52 10.10
N TYR A 188 17.21 -2.75 9.63
CA TYR A 188 18.31 -3.60 10.07
C TYR A 188 19.67 -3.12 9.55
N ALA A 189 19.77 -2.80 8.25
CA ALA A 189 21.00 -2.32 7.61
C ALA A 189 21.53 -1.06 8.30
N HIS A 190 20.67 -0.07 8.55
CA HIS A 190 21.08 1.15 9.26
C HIS A 190 21.59 0.92 10.69
N ARG A 191 21.10 -0.12 11.37
CA ARG A 191 21.60 -0.44 12.72
C ARG A 191 23.00 -1.02 12.68
N SER A 192 23.34 -1.78 11.64
CA SER A 192 24.68 -2.33 11.46
C SER A 192 25.70 -1.22 11.20
N GLU A 193 25.37 -0.30 10.29
CA GLU A 193 26.24 0.84 9.94
C GLU A 193 26.50 1.75 11.15
N ALA A 194 25.47 2.02 11.96
CA ALA A 194 25.61 2.84 13.18
C ALA A 194 26.42 2.16 14.30
N LYS A 195 26.50 0.82 14.32
CA LYS A 195 27.37 0.10 15.26
C LYS A 195 28.82 0.12 14.79
N ASP A 196 29.05 -0.11 13.51
CA ASP A 196 30.38 -0.14 12.92
C ASP A 196 31.06 1.24 12.95
N SER A 197 30.28 2.33 12.96
CA SER A 197 30.83 3.69 13.14
C SER A 197 31.29 3.98 14.57
N VAL A 198 30.65 3.37 15.57
CA VAL A 198 31.00 3.55 16.99
C VAL A 198 32.18 2.68 17.40
N GLU A 199 32.38 1.53 16.77
CA GLU A 199 33.55 0.66 17.01
C GLU A 199 34.83 1.13 16.30
N LYS A 200 34.72 2.12 15.39
CA LYS A 200 35.86 2.71 14.66
C LYS A 200 36.35 4.04 15.24
N GLU A 201 35.67 4.60 16.24
CA GLU A 201 36.12 5.74 17.06
C GLU A 201 36.79 5.26 18.35
#